data_AF-A0A428HZ11-F1
#
_entry.id   AF-A0A428HZ11-F1
#
_cell.length_a   1.000
_cell.length_b   1.000
_cell.length_c   1.000
_cell.angle_alpha   90.00
_cell.angle_beta   90.00
_cell.angle_gamma   90.00
#
_symmetry.space_group_name_H-M   'P 1'
#
loop_
_entity.id
_entity.type
_entity.pdbx_description
1 polymer ?
#
loop_
_entity_poly.entity_id
_entity_poly.type
_entity_poly.pdbx_seq_one_letter_code
_entity_poly.pdbx_strand_id
1 'polypeptide(L)'
;MTLLNSTNLKQFEGGAVVKQGDSASLFGYELLDERCKPVNELNGRNATIRIYNSKGKLTFESLVEKSKVTFKLEKVLPIGSYLVEIVCGGYIFPSDRSARLEITRSADEFTSEEVLSLVRNDVKTEIDKYIAEHPNGPQTEELPDLTVLYNLAKI
;
A
#
# COMPACT_ATOMS: atom_id res chain seq x y z
N MET A 1 -6.87 6.79 29.49
CA MET A 1 -7.04 6.72 28.02
C MET A 1 -6.97 5.27 27.61
N THR A 2 -8.00 4.76 26.95
CA THR A 2 -8.03 3.40 26.40
C THR A 2 -7.14 3.35 25.16
N LEU A 3 -6.15 2.46 25.16
CA LEU A 3 -5.31 2.18 23.99
C LEU A 3 -6.11 1.25 23.08
N LEU A 4 -6.55 1.74 21.91
CA LEU A 4 -7.44 1.02 20.99
C LEU A 4 -6.69 0.15 19.97
N ASN A 5 -5.43 0.49 19.65
CA ASN A 5 -4.68 -0.14 18.57
C ASN A 5 -3.46 -0.89 19.12
N SER A 6 -3.16 -2.03 18.50
CA SER A 6 -1.92 -2.80 18.76
C SER A 6 -0.66 -2.12 18.21
N THR A 7 -0.82 -1.26 17.21
CA THR A 7 0.26 -0.53 16.52
C THR A 7 -0.24 0.88 16.20
N ASN A 8 0.66 1.85 16.10
CA ASN A 8 0.31 3.24 15.88
C ASN A 8 1.34 3.94 14.99
N LEU A 9 0.90 4.94 14.23
CA LEU A 9 1.78 5.84 13.48
C LEU A 9 1.80 7.24 14.08
N LYS A 10 2.98 7.85 14.06
CA LYS A 10 3.14 9.28 14.38
C LYS A 10 4.01 9.95 13.33
N GLN A 11 3.48 10.95 12.65
CA GLN A 11 4.27 11.78 11.74
C GLN A 11 5.31 12.60 12.54
N PHE A 12 6.54 12.62 12.06
CA PHE A 12 7.62 13.44 12.66
C PHE A 12 8.31 14.37 11.65
N GLU A 13 8.11 14.13 10.35
CA GLU A 13 8.74 14.89 9.26
C GLU A 13 7.72 15.16 8.15
N GLY A 14 7.84 16.34 7.53
CA GLY A 14 6.92 16.83 6.50
C GLY A 14 5.60 17.38 7.06
N GLY A 15 4.82 18.01 6.19
CA GLY A 15 3.47 18.49 6.50
C GLY A 15 2.39 17.44 6.23
N ALA A 16 1.20 17.66 6.78
CA ALA A 16 0.01 16.86 6.45
C ALA A 16 -0.66 17.32 5.14
N VAL A 17 -0.29 18.50 4.61
CA VAL A 17 -0.82 19.08 3.38
C VAL A 17 0.33 19.28 2.40
N VAL A 18 0.19 18.74 1.20
CA VAL A 18 1.19 18.81 0.13
C VAL A 18 0.52 19.22 -1.19
N LYS A 19 1.28 19.90 -2.05
CA LYS A 19 0.83 20.28 -3.38
C LYS A 19 1.05 19.12 -4.36
N GLN A 20 0.13 18.93 -5.29
CA GLN A 20 0.37 18.03 -6.43
C GLN A 20 1.68 18.40 -7.13
N GLY A 21 2.49 17.42 -7.48
CA GLY A 21 3.79 17.64 -8.13
C GLY A 21 4.96 17.87 -7.19
N ASP A 22 4.75 18.04 -5.89
CA ASP A 22 5.85 18.15 -4.93
C ASP A 22 6.52 16.79 -4.72
N SER A 23 7.63 16.60 -5.44
CA SER A 23 8.51 15.43 -5.35
C SER A 23 9.74 15.66 -4.46
N ALA A 24 9.92 16.88 -3.94
CA ALA A 24 11.10 17.24 -3.17
C ALA A 24 10.90 17.01 -1.67
N SER A 25 9.68 17.24 -1.18
CA SER A 25 9.32 17.10 0.23
C SER A 25 9.59 15.69 0.76
N LEU A 26 10.22 15.64 1.93
CA LEU A 26 10.47 14.42 2.69
C LEU A 26 9.35 14.23 3.71
N PHE A 27 8.81 13.02 3.78
CA PHE A 27 7.81 12.61 4.77
C PHE A 27 8.42 11.57 5.69
N GLY A 28 8.00 11.58 6.95
CA GLY A 28 8.52 10.63 7.94
C GLY A 28 7.51 10.25 9.00
N TYR A 29 7.45 8.95 9.28
CA TYR A 29 6.58 8.35 10.29
C TYR A 29 7.37 7.47 11.25
N GLU A 30 7.02 7.56 12.53
CA GLU A 30 7.52 6.72 13.60
C GLU A 30 6.53 5.57 13.85
N LEU A 31 7.09 4.36 13.95
CA LEU A 31 6.40 3.10 14.18
C LEU A 31 6.30 2.86 15.69
N LEU A 32 5.08 2.81 16.20
CA LEU A 32 4.81 2.75 17.63
C LEU A 32 3.98 1.52 18.03
N ASP A 33 4.23 0.98 19.21
CA ASP A 33 3.48 -0.12 19.82
C ASP A 33 2.13 0.34 20.39
N GLU A 34 1.40 -0.56 21.05
CA GLU A 34 0.10 -0.28 21.65
C GLU A 34 0.16 0.81 22.73
N ARG A 35 1.32 1.01 23.35
CA ARG A 35 1.60 2.03 24.38
C ARG A 35 2.16 3.33 23.79
N CYS A 36 2.14 3.45 22.47
CA CYS A 36 2.72 4.57 21.73
C CYS A 36 4.24 4.74 21.97
N LYS A 37 4.97 3.64 22.17
CA LYS A 37 6.43 3.64 22.28
C LYS A 37 7.09 3.14 20.99
N PRO A 38 8.29 3.62 20.64
CA PRO A 38 9.00 3.22 19.42
C PRO A 38 9.31 1.71 19.37
N VAL A 39 9.02 1.08 18.23
CA VAL A 39 9.26 -0.36 17.98
C VAL A 39 10.66 -0.59 17.40
N ASN A 40 11.67 -0.60 18.25
CA ASN A 40 13.08 -0.68 17.82
C ASN A 40 13.47 -2.03 17.20
N GLU A 41 12.70 -3.09 17.43
CA GLU A 41 12.96 -4.45 16.89
C GLU A 41 12.79 -4.54 15.37
N LEU A 42 12.18 -3.51 14.76
CA LEU A 42 11.99 -3.40 13.32
C LEU A 42 13.14 -2.69 12.61
N ASN A 43 14.09 -2.10 13.36
CA ASN A 43 15.24 -1.42 12.76
C ASN A 43 16.05 -2.35 11.84
N GLY A 44 16.43 -1.83 10.67
CA GLY A 44 17.14 -2.57 9.63
C GLY A 44 16.25 -3.48 8.78
N ARG A 45 14.93 -3.51 9.00
CA ARG A 45 13.98 -4.21 8.12
C ARG A 45 13.45 -3.26 7.04
N ASN A 46 13.10 -3.82 5.89
CA ASN A 46 12.35 -3.09 4.87
C ASN A 46 10.89 -2.97 5.29
N ALA A 47 10.33 -1.78 5.11
CA ALA A 47 8.94 -1.44 5.33
C ALA A 47 8.30 -0.99 4.02
N THR A 48 7.11 -1.53 3.76
CA THR A 48 6.26 -1.09 2.65
C THR A 48 5.35 0.02 3.15
N ILE A 49 5.53 1.24 2.64
CA ILE A 49 4.64 2.38 2.89
C ILE A 49 3.56 2.41 1.82
N ARG A 50 2.30 2.54 2.22
CA ARG A 50 1.13 2.63 1.34
C ARG A 50 0.40 3.93 1.60
N ILE A 51 0.16 4.68 0.54
CA ILE A 51 -0.61 5.92 0.57
C ILE A 51 -1.77 5.75 -0.40
N TYR A 52 -3.00 5.74 0.10
CA TYR A 52 -4.13 5.40 -0.77
C TYR A 52 -5.46 5.99 -0.32
N ASN A 53 -6.35 6.12 -1.29
CA ASN A 53 -7.78 6.34 -1.13
C ASN A 53 -8.51 5.70 -2.33
N SER A 54 -9.79 6.02 -2.51
CA SER A 54 -10.58 5.52 -3.65
C SER A 54 -10.15 6.02 -5.03
N LYS A 55 -9.30 7.06 -5.10
CA LYS A 55 -8.86 7.71 -6.36
C LYS A 55 -7.47 7.26 -6.80
N GLY A 56 -6.66 6.70 -5.92
CA GLY A 56 -5.32 6.27 -6.25
C GLY A 56 -4.56 5.70 -5.06
N LYS A 57 -3.46 5.02 -5.39
CA LYS A 57 -2.55 4.39 -4.44
C LYS A 57 -1.11 4.60 -4.90
N LEU A 58 -0.23 4.85 -3.94
CA LEU A 58 1.21 4.76 -4.10
C LEU A 58 1.77 3.79 -3.08
N THR A 59 2.83 3.10 -3.47
CA THR A 59 3.55 2.14 -2.62
C THR A 59 5.05 2.41 -2.74
N PHE A 60 5.72 2.48 -1.60
CA PHE A 60 7.15 2.75 -1.50
C PHE A 60 7.79 1.72 -0.57
N GLU A 61 9.07 1.47 -0.77
CA GLU A 61 9.89 0.68 0.15
C GLU A 61 10.88 1.61 0.85
N SER A 62 11.06 1.44 2.16
CA SER A 62 12.04 2.20 2.94
C SER A 62 12.62 1.34 4.05
N LEU A 63 13.86 1.61 4.44
CA LEU A 63 14.49 0.95 5.58
C LEU A 63 13.98 1.59 6.88
N VAL A 64 13.64 0.76 7.87
CA VAL A 64 13.32 1.28 9.20
C VAL A 64 14.61 1.64 9.93
N GLU A 65 14.75 2.91 10.31
CA GLU A 65 15.87 3.42 11.09
C GLU A 65 15.38 4.17 12.32
N LYS A 66 15.85 3.79 13.52
CA LYS A 66 15.42 4.38 14.80
C LYS A 66 13.89 4.38 14.96
N SER A 67 13.26 3.26 14.61
CA SER A 67 11.80 3.04 14.58
C SER A 67 11.06 3.96 13.61
N LYS A 68 11.74 4.51 12.61
CA LYS A 68 11.18 5.49 11.68
C LYS A 68 11.38 5.05 10.25
N VAL A 69 10.47 5.49 9.40
CA VAL A 69 10.60 5.41 7.95
C VAL A 69 10.51 6.80 7.36
N THR A 70 11.22 7.03 6.27
CA THR A 70 11.11 8.25 5.48
C THR A 70 10.96 7.92 3.99
N PHE A 71 10.27 8.79 3.26
CA PHE A 71 10.04 8.65 1.83
C PHE A 71 9.71 9.99 1.17
N LYS A 72 9.76 10.02 -0.17
CA LYS A 72 9.33 11.16 -1.00
C LYS A 72 8.22 10.72 -1.96
N LEU A 73 7.35 11.66 -2.34
CA LEU A 73 6.32 11.39 -3.34
C LEU A 73 6.90 11.54 -4.75
N GLU A 74 7.44 10.46 -5.29
CA GLU A 74 8.02 10.48 -6.65
C GLU A 74 6.96 10.56 -7.76
N LYS A 75 5.69 10.33 -7.43
CA LYS A 75 4.56 10.33 -8.37
C LYS A 75 3.45 11.25 -7.87
N VAL A 76 2.76 11.87 -8.81
CA VAL A 76 1.68 12.82 -8.54
C VAL A 76 0.39 12.08 -8.16
N LEU A 77 -0.14 12.34 -6.97
CA LEU A 77 -1.47 11.84 -6.57
C LEU A 77 -2.59 12.78 -7.01
N PRO A 78 -3.80 12.28 -7.36
CA PRO A 78 -4.98 13.12 -7.52
C PRO A 78 -5.33 13.89 -6.24
N ILE A 79 -6.00 15.03 -6.36
CA ILE A 79 -6.47 15.83 -5.21
C ILE A 79 -7.38 15.00 -4.30
N GLY A 80 -7.06 14.99 -3.01
CA GLY A 80 -7.87 14.35 -1.98
C GLY A 80 -7.09 14.01 -0.71
N SER A 81 -7.82 13.41 0.24
CA SER A 81 -7.30 12.90 1.50
C SER A 81 -6.88 11.45 1.33
N TYR A 82 -5.66 11.12 1.74
CA TYR A 82 -5.09 9.77 1.65
C TYR A 82 -4.77 9.23 3.03
N LEU A 83 -5.06 7.95 3.22
CA LEU A 83 -4.62 7.20 4.39
C LEU A 83 -3.16 6.78 4.19
N VAL A 84 -2.41 6.74 5.29
CA VAL A 84 -1.04 6.22 5.32
C VAL A 84 -1.00 4.96 6.15
N GLU A 85 -0.56 3.86 5.56
CA GLU A 85 -0.29 2.61 6.26
C GLU A 85 1.16 2.19 6.03
N ILE A 86 1.79 1.64 7.05
CA ILE A 86 3.14 1.10 6.94
C ILE A 86 3.12 -0.36 7.36
N VAL A 87 3.63 -1.23 6.50
CA VAL A 87 3.73 -2.67 6.74
C VAL A 87 5.19 -3.03 6.97
N CYS A 88 5.51 -3.63 8.10
CA CYS A 88 6.88 -4.06 8.41
C CYS A 88 6.89 -5.22 9.39
N GLY A 89 7.68 -6.26 9.11
CA GLY A 89 7.88 -7.38 10.05
C GLY A 89 6.61 -8.15 10.41
N GLY A 90 5.60 -8.15 9.54
CA GLY A 90 4.29 -8.78 9.78
C GLY A 90 3.25 -7.87 10.46
N TYR A 91 3.65 -6.66 10.88
CA TYR A 91 2.75 -5.67 11.46
C TYR A 91 2.21 -4.72 10.41
N ILE A 92 0.98 -4.23 10.63
CA ILE A 92 0.38 -3.12 9.90
C ILE A 92 0.25 -1.98 10.89
N PHE A 93 0.86 -0.83 10.60
CA PHE A 93 0.75 0.39 11.40
C PHE A 93 -0.30 1.31 10.76
N PRO A 94 -1.45 1.53 11.42
CA PRO A 94 -2.60 2.19 10.81
C PRO A 94 -2.58 3.73 10.89
N SER A 95 -3.38 4.35 10.03
CA SER A 95 -3.62 5.81 9.89
C SER A 95 -4.60 6.43 10.89
N ASP A 96 -5.27 5.59 11.68
CA ASP A 96 -6.46 5.93 12.50
C ASP A 96 -6.24 7.04 13.54
N ARG A 97 -5.00 7.31 13.95
CA ARG A 97 -4.62 8.44 14.80
C ARG A 97 -4.08 9.63 14.01
N SER A 98 -4.86 10.15 13.07
CA SER A 98 -4.59 11.40 12.31
C SER A 98 -3.45 11.38 11.30
N ALA A 99 -2.80 10.24 11.08
CA ALA A 99 -1.78 10.10 10.04
C ALA A 99 -2.45 10.04 8.65
N ARG A 100 -2.69 11.22 8.07
CA ARG A 100 -3.25 11.42 6.73
C ARG A 100 -2.39 12.37 5.92
N LEU A 101 -2.49 12.25 4.61
CA LEU A 101 -1.84 13.15 3.66
C LEU A 101 -2.89 13.79 2.76
N GLU A 102 -2.97 15.12 2.80
CA GLU A 102 -3.87 15.92 1.98
C GLU A 102 -3.14 16.44 0.76
N ILE A 103 -3.58 15.97 -0.41
CA ILE A 103 -3.05 16.41 -1.70
C ILE A 103 -3.93 17.55 -2.21
N THR A 104 -3.33 18.73 -2.38
CA THR A 104 -4.02 19.94 -2.86
C THR A 104 -3.53 20.39 -4.23
N ARG A 105 -4.37 21.10 -4.97
CA ARG A 105 -4.07 21.56 -6.34
C ARG A 105 -2.81 22.43 -6.37
N SER A 106 -1.93 22.17 -7.35
CA SER A 106 -0.84 23.08 -7.71
C SER A 106 -1.35 24.26 -8.53
N ALA A 107 -0.50 25.26 -8.81
CA ALA A 107 -0.81 26.27 -9.81
C ALA A 107 -0.81 25.67 -11.22
N ASP A 108 0.05 24.67 -11.45
CA ASP A 108 0.11 23.89 -12.68
C ASP A 108 -1.04 22.89 -12.74
N GLU A 109 -1.68 22.76 -13.92
CA GLU A 109 -2.72 21.77 -14.15
C GLU A 109 -2.09 20.39 -14.44
N PHE A 110 -2.18 19.48 -13.47
CA PHE A 110 -1.91 18.07 -13.72
C PHE A 110 -3.09 17.48 -14.49
N THR A 111 -2.91 17.20 -15.78
CA THR A 111 -3.96 16.69 -16.65
C THR A 111 -4.38 15.28 -16.23
N SER A 112 -5.59 14.89 -16.65
CA SER A 112 -6.17 13.60 -16.29
C SER A 112 -5.32 12.41 -16.71
N GLU A 113 -4.43 12.52 -17.71
CA GLU A 113 -3.68 11.40 -18.27
C GLU A 113 -2.59 10.85 -17.33
N GLU A 114 -1.81 11.74 -16.70
CA GLU A 114 -0.81 11.35 -15.70
C GLU A 114 -1.47 10.68 -14.50
N VAL A 115 -2.62 11.22 -14.08
CA VAL A 115 -3.44 10.69 -12.98
C VAL A 115 -4.14 9.37 -13.38
N LEU A 116 -4.67 9.27 -14.59
CA LEU A 116 -5.33 8.07 -15.12
C LEU A 116 -4.36 6.89 -15.23
N SER A 117 -3.09 7.16 -15.50
CA SER A 117 -2.05 6.12 -15.56
C SER A 117 -1.90 5.39 -14.22
N LEU A 118 -2.05 6.08 -13.09
CA LEU A 118 -1.96 5.48 -11.77
C LEU A 118 -3.11 4.49 -11.51
N VAL A 119 -4.35 4.88 -11.86
CA VAL A 119 -5.53 4.02 -11.71
C VAL A 119 -5.44 2.80 -12.64
N ARG A 120 -4.92 2.98 -13.87
CA ARG A 120 -4.79 1.89 -14.86
C ARG A 120 -3.68 0.90 -14.51
N ASN A 121 -2.56 1.36 -13.94
CA ASN A 121 -1.43 0.50 -13.62
C ASN A 121 -1.82 -0.56 -12.58
N ASP A 122 -2.60 -0.22 -11.56
CA ASP A 122 -3.05 -1.18 -10.53
C ASP A 122 -3.92 -2.30 -11.14
N VAL A 123 -4.85 -1.97 -12.04
CA VAL A 123 -5.71 -2.98 -12.70
C VAL A 123 -4.87 -3.91 -13.56
N LYS A 124 -3.89 -3.36 -14.31
CA LYS A 124 -3.05 -4.16 -15.18
C LYS A 124 -2.14 -5.11 -14.39
N THR A 125 -1.51 -4.64 -13.31
CA THR A 125 -0.67 -5.49 -12.46
C THR A 125 -1.44 -6.63 -11.82
N GLU A 126 -2.68 -6.39 -11.39
CA GLU A 126 -3.51 -7.44 -10.78
C GLU A 126 -3.94 -8.49 -11.83
N ILE A 127 -4.25 -8.07 -13.06
CA ILE A 127 -4.55 -8.98 -14.17
C ILE A 127 -3.31 -9.80 -14.55
N ASP A 128 -2.16 -9.16 -14.69
CA ASP A 128 -0.91 -9.84 -15.06
C ASP A 128 -0.52 -10.87 -13.98
N LYS A 129 -0.70 -10.53 -12.70
CA LYS A 129 -0.50 -11.46 -11.58
C LYS A 129 -1.49 -12.62 -11.61
N TYR A 130 -2.77 -12.34 -11.87
CA TYR A 130 -3.79 -13.37 -12.00
C TYR A 130 -3.48 -14.34 -13.14
N ILE A 131 -3.05 -13.85 -14.31
CA ILE A 131 -2.65 -14.66 -15.46
C ILE A 131 -1.41 -15.51 -15.15
N ALA A 132 -0.42 -14.94 -14.44
CA ALA A 132 0.79 -15.67 -14.05
C ALA A 132 0.50 -16.81 -13.05
N GLU A 133 -0.43 -16.59 -12.11
CA GLU A 133 -0.88 -17.60 -11.15
C GLU A 133 -1.86 -18.61 -11.78
N HIS A 134 -2.54 -18.26 -12.88
CA HIS A 134 -3.52 -19.08 -13.58
C HIS A 134 -3.22 -19.16 -15.10
N PRO A 135 -2.09 -19.76 -15.51
CA PRO A 135 -1.68 -19.82 -16.92
C PRO A 135 -2.67 -20.58 -17.82
N ASN A 136 -3.55 -21.40 -17.23
CA ASN A 136 -4.58 -22.17 -17.92
C ASN A 136 -6.00 -21.55 -17.78
N GLY A 137 -6.11 -20.29 -17.35
CA GLY A 137 -7.39 -19.61 -17.13
C GLY A 137 -8.12 -20.04 -15.84
N PRO A 138 -9.33 -19.51 -15.57
CA PRO A 138 -10.13 -19.90 -14.42
C PRO A 138 -10.54 -21.36 -14.59
N GLN A 139 -9.80 -22.27 -13.95
CA GLN A 139 -10.11 -23.69 -13.74
C GLN A 139 -10.99 -24.29 -14.85
N THR A 140 -10.37 -24.62 -15.99
CA THR A 140 -10.92 -25.71 -16.80
C THR A 140 -10.68 -26.96 -15.96
N GLU A 141 -11.61 -27.30 -15.07
CA GLU A 141 -11.68 -28.66 -14.53
C GLU A 141 -11.77 -29.57 -15.75
N GLU A 142 -10.65 -30.21 -16.12
CA GLU A 142 -10.67 -31.26 -17.12
C GLU A 142 -11.63 -32.33 -16.60
N LEU A 143 -12.79 -32.42 -17.25
CA LEU A 143 -13.75 -33.50 -17.02
C LEU A 143 -12.96 -34.81 -17.01
N PRO A 144 -13.06 -35.62 -15.95
CA PRO A 144 -12.29 -36.86 -15.87
C PRO A 144 -12.62 -37.74 -17.07
N ASP A 145 -11.59 -38.25 -17.73
CA ASP A 145 -11.73 -39.14 -18.89
C ASP A 145 -12.67 -40.32 -18.55
N LEU A 146 -13.47 -40.73 -19.54
CA LEU A 146 -14.44 -41.82 -19.43
C LEU A 146 -13.81 -43.12 -18.92
N THR A 147 -12.51 -43.32 -19.15
CA THR A 147 -11.73 -44.44 -18.62
C THR A 147 -11.65 -44.42 -17.09
N VAL A 148 -11.49 -43.24 -16.48
CA VAL A 148 -11.43 -43.07 -15.02
C VAL A 148 -12.82 -43.32 -14.41
N LEU A 149 -13.88 -42.82 -15.05
CA LEU A 149 -15.27 -43.06 -14.64
C LEU A 149 -15.66 -44.55 -14.75
N TYR A 150 -15.25 -45.23 -15.82
CA TYR A 150 -15.51 -46.66 -16.02
C TYR A 150 -14.86 -47.53 -14.93
N ASN A 151 -13.66 -47.18 -14.49
CA ASN A 151 -12.95 -47.92 -13.45
C ASN A 151 -13.54 -47.70 -12.05
N LEU A 152 -14.11 -46.53 -11.76
CA LEU A 152 -14.82 -46.26 -10.51
C LEU A 152 -16.17 -47.01 -10.42
N ALA A 153 -16.88 -47.16 -11.55
CA ALA A 153 -18.17 -47.84 -11.59
C ALA A 153 -18.07 -49.38 -11.49
N LYS A 154 -16.85 -49.93 -11.41
CA LYS A 154 -16.58 -51.37 -11.40
C LYS A 154 -16.22 -51.92 -10.00
N ILE A 155 -16.33 -51.09 -8.95
CA ILE A 155 -16.13 -51.47 -7.54
C ILE A 155 -17.48 -51.79 -6.91
#